data_AF-A0A368NBU5-F1
#
_entry.id   AF-A0A368NBU5-F1
#
_cell.length_a   1.000
_cell.length_b   1.000
_cell.length_c   1.000
_cell.angle_alpha   90.00
_cell.angle_beta   90.00
_cell.angle_gamma   90.00
#
_symmetry.space_group_name_H-M   'P 1'
#
loop_
_entity.id
_entity.type
_entity.pdbx_description
1 polymer ?
#
loop_
_entity_poly.entity_id
_entity_poly.type
_entity_poly.pdbx_seq_one_letter_code
_entity_poly.pdbx_strand_id
1 'polypeptide(L)'
;MRRTLTQVYDAIFRPSRFVGANVNRMQGRAVQDVAAVSRLLVVFAGNLVIYAVPLTLAGFGTAPAAAAPRSLAAVSTPLGLSPTWTWDFLRRFVQNSLYITLAAALTFAAFHGSVQFTRSSTGVVPSLHTVVYSTSAYLAGVFSVVWLLSTSASIAVADALVLNAQKRFVYTIIDATGASLVLPSGRPTPVSLADATPADQAALATLAVILGYFVYSLYLGSRINHGASRLTATLTVLTVGLTPVVFVLGSIALSLGSLPIP
;
A
#
# COMPACT_ATOMS: atom_id res chain seq x y z
N MET A 1 -8.01 18.33 -17.76
CA MET A 1 -6.98 17.50 -18.45
C MET A 1 -5.55 18.02 -18.31
N ARG A 2 -5.20 19.27 -18.69
CA ARG A 2 -3.80 19.76 -18.62
C ARG A 2 -3.13 19.56 -17.25
N ARG A 3 -3.82 19.85 -16.15
CA ARG A 3 -3.29 19.74 -14.77
C ARG A 3 -2.95 18.30 -14.35
N THR A 4 -3.71 17.32 -14.86
CA THR A 4 -3.52 15.89 -14.54
C THR A 4 -2.32 15.31 -15.29
N LEU A 5 -2.16 15.64 -16.57
CA LEU A 5 -1.00 15.22 -17.37
C LEU A 5 0.31 15.79 -16.82
N THR A 6 0.31 17.04 -16.36
CA THR A 6 1.50 17.63 -15.71
C THR A 6 1.84 16.91 -14.41
N GLN A 7 0.85 16.49 -13.62
CA GLN A 7 1.09 15.75 -12.38
C GLN A 7 1.67 14.36 -12.63
N VAL A 8 1.19 13.65 -13.66
CA VAL A 8 1.76 12.35 -14.07
C VAL A 8 3.19 12.53 -14.58
N TYR A 9 3.42 13.53 -15.43
CA TYR A 9 4.76 13.86 -15.92
C TYR A 9 5.71 14.20 -14.77
N ASP A 10 5.28 15.03 -13.81
CA ASP A 10 6.10 15.39 -12.66
C ASP A 10 6.36 14.18 -11.75
N ALA A 11 5.39 13.27 -11.56
CA ALA A 11 5.60 12.06 -10.76
C ALA A 11 6.69 11.13 -11.33
N ILE A 12 6.86 11.11 -12.66
CA ILE A 12 7.83 10.26 -13.37
C ILE A 12 9.17 10.99 -13.56
N PHE A 13 9.14 12.20 -14.11
CA PHE A 13 10.34 12.88 -14.60
C PHE A 13 10.83 14.00 -13.66
N ARG A 14 9.99 14.47 -12.72
CA ARG A 14 10.32 15.57 -11.80
C ARG A 14 9.77 15.32 -10.39
N PRO A 15 10.13 14.20 -9.74
CA PRO A 15 9.51 13.77 -8.48
C PRO A 15 9.64 14.81 -7.36
N SER A 16 10.67 15.67 -7.38
CA SER A 16 10.81 16.79 -6.44
C SER A 16 9.67 17.81 -6.55
N ARG A 17 9.15 18.08 -7.75
CA ARG A 17 8.00 18.97 -7.97
C ARG A 17 6.68 18.31 -7.60
N PHE A 18 6.59 17.01 -7.83
CA PHE A 18 5.41 16.21 -7.47
C PHE A 18 5.22 16.11 -5.95
N VAL A 19 6.31 15.87 -5.22
CA VAL A 19 6.27 15.67 -3.76
C VAL A 19 6.17 17.00 -2.99
N GLY A 20 6.68 18.09 -3.56
CA GLY A 20 6.70 19.40 -2.94
C GLY A 20 5.30 19.92 -2.60
N ALA A 21 4.98 19.97 -1.31
CA ALA A 21 3.84 20.71 -0.80
C ALA A 21 4.18 22.21 -0.90
N ASN A 22 3.24 23.06 -1.33
CA ASN A 22 3.39 24.52 -1.18
C ASN A 22 3.28 24.89 0.32
N VAL A 23 4.33 24.59 1.10
CA VAL A 23 4.35 24.68 2.56
C VAL A 23 4.01 26.09 3.04
N ASN A 24 4.46 27.11 2.29
CA ASN A 24 4.17 28.53 2.56
C ASN A 24 2.69 28.91 2.42
N ARG A 25 1.85 28.12 1.73
CA ARG A 25 0.39 28.33 1.64
C ARG A 25 -0.40 27.51 2.66
N MET A 26 0.26 26.59 3.37
CA MET A 26 -0.37 25.61 4.28
C MET A 26 0.10 25.78 5.73
N GLN A 27 0.71 26.92 6.07
CA GLN A 27 1.15 27.21 7.44
C GLN A 27 0.40 28.42 7.99
N GLY A 28 -0.24 28.24 9.16
CA GLY A 28 -0.62 29.34 10.05
C GLY A 28 -2.09 29.73 10.09
N ARG A 29 -3.01 28.99 9.44
CA ARG A 29 -4.46 29.21 9.58
C ARG A 29 -5.19 27.88 9.68
N ALA A 30 -5.72 27.56 10.87
CA ALA A 30 -6.40 26.29 11.16
C ALA A 30 -7.47 25.91 10.12
N VAL A 31 -8.21 26.89 9.57
CA VAL A 31 -9.22 26.67 8.52
C VAL A 31 -8.58 26.17 7.20
N GLN A 32 -7.42 26.70 6.82
CA GLN A 32 -6.70 26.28 5.62
C GLN A 32 -6.12 24.86 5.80
N ASP A 33 -5.69 24.52 7.02
CA ASP A 33 -5.20 23.18 7.35
C ASP A 33 -6.34 22.16 7.29
N VAL A 34 -7.51 22.46 7.84
CA VAL A 34 -8.70 21.60 7.74
C VAL A 34 -9.10 21.40 6.29
N ALA A 35 -9.14 22.46 5.47
CA ALA A 35 -9.45 22.34 4.05
C ALA A 35 -8.42 21.49 3.29
N ALA A 36 -7.14 21.64 3.61
CA ALA A 36 -6.06 20.84 3.02
C ALA A 36 -6.17 19.36 3.41
N VAL A 37 -6.40 19.05 4.68
CA VAL A 37 -6.61 17.69 5.18
C VAL A 37 -7.83 17.07 4.50
N SER A 38 -8.98 17.75 4.49
CA SER A 38 -10.19 17.24 3.84
C SER A 38 -9.97 16.93 2.36
N ARG A 39 -9.24 17.78 1.64
CA ARG A 39 -8.89 17.53 0.24
C ARG A 39 -7.99 16.31 0.10
N LEU A 40 -7.00 16.13 0.97
CA LEU A 40 -6.11 14.97 0.98
C LEU A 40 -6.87 13.68 1.31
N LEU A 41 -7.85 13.74 2.22
CA LEU A 41 -8.72 12.60 2.53
C LEU A 41 -9.61 12.21 1.36
N VAL A 42 -10.15 13.18 0.60
CA VAL A 42 -10.90 12.89 -0.64
C VAL A 42 -10.00 12.22 -1.68
N VAL A 43 -8.78 12.72 -1.86
CA VAL A 43 -7.79 12.10 -2.76
C VAL A 43 -7.48 10.68 -2.30
N PHE A 44 -7.23 10.49 -1.00
CA PHE A 44 -6.98 9.18 -0.41
C PHE A 44 -8.15 8.22 -0.63
N ALA A 45 -9.40 8.66 -0.39
CA ALA A 45 -10.59 7.83 -0.60
C ALA A 45 -10.78 7.43 -2.06
N GLY A 46 -10.56 8.35 -3.01
CA GLY A 46 -10.59 8.02 -4.44
C GLY A 46 -9.53 6.98 -4.81
N ASN A 47 -8.31 7.16 -4.31
CA ASN A 47 -7.20 6.24 -4.52
C ASN A 47 -7.45 4.87 -3.88
N LEU A 48 -8.06 4.85 -2.70
CA LEU A 48 -8.47 3.62 -2.02
C LEU A 48 -9.39 2.78 -2.89
N VAL A 49 -10.39 3.39 -3.54
CA VAL A 49 -11.28 2.69 -4.48
C VAL A 49 -10.48 2.16 -5.68
N ILE A 50 -9.63 3.00 -6.28
CA ILE A 50 -8.81 2.62 -7.44
C ILE A 50 -7.89 1.43 -7.13
N TYR A 51 -7.44 1.26 -5.89
CA TYR A 51 -6.54 0.17 -5.49
C TYR A 51 -7.29 -1.05 -5.01
N ALA A 52 -8.34 -0.87 -4.21
CA ALA A 52 -9.08 -1.98 -3.63
C ALA A 52 -9.91 -2.71 -4.69
N VAL A 53 -10.44 -2.04 -5.72
CA VAL A 53 -11.24 -2.71 -6.77
C VAL A 53 -10.43 -3.76 -7.55
N PRO A 54 -9.26 -3.46 -8.17
CA PRO A 54 -8.49 -4.46 -8.91
C PRO A 54 -8.04 -5.63 -8.04
N LEU A 55 -7.62 -5.36 -6.79
CA LEU A 55 -7.26 -6.42 -5.84
C LEU A 55 -8.45 -7.33 -5.56
N THR A 56 -9.62 -6.75 -5.35
CA THR A 56 -10.86 -7.50 -5.10
C THR A 56 -11.26 -8.35 -6.31
N LEU A 57 -11.14 -7.80 -7.52
CA LEU A 57 -11.43 -8.51 -8.77
C LEU A 57 -10.45 -9.66 -9.03
N ALA A 58 -9.16 -9.49 -8.69
CA ALA A 58 -8.18 -10.58 -8.72
C ALA A 58 -8.36 -11.61 -7.59
N GLY A 59 -9.34 -11.42 -6.71
CA GLY A 59 -9.65 -12.35 -5.63
C GLY A 59 -8.77 -12.21 -4.40
N PHE A 60 -7.98 -11.13 -4.29
CA PHE A 60 -7.27 -10.80 -3.07
C PHE A 60 -8.24 -10.37 -1.95
N GLY A 61 -7.87 -10.69 -0.71
CA GLY A 61 -8.66 -10.43 0.49
C GLY A 61 -9.32 -11.71 1.01
N THR A 62 -8.93 -12.13 2.21
CA THR A 62 -9.58 -13.24 2.91
C THR A 62 -10.73 -12.69 3.74
N ALA A 63 -11.97 -12.93 3.31
CA ALA A 63 -13.15 -12.64 4.12
C ALA A 63 -13.80 -13.99 4.50
N PRO A 64 -14.12 -14.24 5.78
CA PRO A 64 -14.74 -15.50 6.24
C PRO A 64 -15.97 -15.84 5.40
N ALA A 65 -16.19 -17.11 5.03
CA ALA A 65 -17.37 -17.46 4.24
C ALA A 65 -18.65 -17.02 4.97
N ALA A 66 -19.49 -16.24 4.28
CA ALA A 66 -20.72 -15.70 4.86
C ALA A 66 -21.81 -15.61 3.78
N ALA A 67 -23.04 -16.01 4.12
CA ALA A 67 -24.17 -15.92 3.21
C ALA A 67 -24.53 -14.46 2.92
N ALA A 68 -24.97 -14.19 1.69
CA ALA A 68 -25.47 -12.88 1.30
C ALA A 68 -26.75 -12.53 2.08
N PRO A 69 -26.88 -11.31 2.64
CA PRO A 69 -28.10 -10.85 3.27
C PRO A 69 -29.28 -10.89 2.27
N ARG A 70 -30.47 -11.28 2.75
CA ARG A 70 -31.68 -11.31 1.89
C ARG A 70 -32.00 -9.95 1.26
N SER A 71 -31.71 -8.86 1.98
CA SER A 71 -31.88 -7.49 1.47
C SER A 71 -31.00 -7.19 0.26
N LEU A 72 -29.82 -7.81 0.16
CA LEU A 72 -28.95 -7.63 -1.00
C LEU A 72 -29.57 -8.25 -2.25
N ALA A 73 -30.18 -9.44 -2.13
CA ALA A 73 -30.85 -10.09 -3.25
C ALA A 73 -32.00 -9.23 -3.82
N ALA A 74 -32.72 -8.52 -2.94
CA ALA A 74 -33.78 -7.59 -3.35
C ALA A 74 -33.28 -6.44 -4.24
N VAL A 75 -31.99 -6.09 -4.15
CA VAL A 75 -31.36 -5.00 -4.93
C VAL A 75 -30.55 -5.54 -6.11
N SER A 76 -29.79 -6.63 -5.94
CA SER A 76 -28.86 -7.13 -6.93
C SER A 76 -29.53 -7.94 -8.05
N THR A 77 -30.56 -8.73 -7.72
CA THR A 77 -31.25 -9.57 -8.71
C THR A 77 -31.97 -8.76 -9.79
N PRO A 78 -32.69 -7.65 -9.50
CA PRO A 78 -33.25 -6.77 -10.53
C PRO A 78 -32.21 -6.15 -11.46
N LEU A 79 -30.96 -6.02 -11.01
CA LEU A 79 -29.84 -5.50 -11.79
C LEU A 79 -29.11 -6.60 -12.59
N GLY A 80 -29.59 -7.84 -12.55
CA GLY A 80 -28.94 -9.00 -13.19
C GLY A 80 -27.66 -9.46 -12.50
N LEU A 81 -27.42 -9.03 -11.25
CA LEU A 81 -26.22 -9.37 -10.48
C LEU A 81 -26.47 -10.54 -9.52
N SER A 82 -25.51 -11.47 -9.46
CA SER A 82 -25.53 -12.58 -8.49
C SER A 82 -25.38 -12.05 -7.06
N PRO A 83 -26.36 -12.26 -6.16
CA PRO A 83 -26.28 -11.78 -4.78
C PRO A 83 -25.05 -12.31 -4.03
N THR A 84 -24.69 -13.57 -4.27
CA THR A 84 -23.53 -14.21 -3.65
C THR A 84 -22.22 -13.57 -4.11
N TRP A 85 -22.05 -13.41 -5.43
CA TRP A 85 -20.85 -12.79 -5.96
C TRP A 85 -20.73 -11.33 -5.51
N THR A 86 -21.82 -10.56 -5.55
CA THR A 86 -21.85 -9.17 -5.09
C THR A 86 -21.49 -9.08 -3.61
N TRP A 87 -22.00 -9.98 -2.77
CA TRP A 87 -21.66 -10.01 -1.35
C TRP A 87 -20.18 -10.32 -1.10
N ASP A 88 -19.65 -11.33 -1.77
CA ASP A 88 -18.24 -11.71 -1.65
C ASP A 88 -17.32 -10.58 -2.13
N PHE A 89 -17.69 -9.94 -3.24
CA PHE A 89 -16.99 -8.75 -3.75
C PHE A 89 -17.00 -7.63 -2.71
N LEU A 90 -18.15 -7.25 -2.16
CA LEU A 90 -18.25 -6.16 -1.19
C LEU A 90 -17.43 -6.44 0.07
N ARG A 91 -17.47 -7.66 0.60
CA ARG A 91 -16.70 -8.03 1.80
C ARG A 91 -15.20 -8.00 1.55
N ARG A 92 -14.75 -8.56 0.41
CA ARG A 92 -13.33 -8.50 0.01
C ARG A 92 -12.90 -7.05 -0.25
N PHE A 93 -13.75 -6.24 -0.87
CA PHE A 93 -13.49 -4.82 -1.09
C PHE A 93 -13.32 -4.06 0.22
N VAL A 94 -14.19 -4.27 1.20
CA VAL A 94 -14.06 -3.70 2.54
C VAL A 94 -12.76 -4.17 3.21
N GLN A 95 -12.46 -5.47 3.17
CA GLN A 95 -11.24 -6.01 3.76
C GLN A 95 -9.97 -5.42 3.13
N ASN A 96 -9.90 -5.36 1.80
CA ASN A 96 -8.80 -4.75 1.07
C ASN A 96 -8.68 -3.26 1.37
N SER A 97 -9.81 -2.54 1.45
CA SER A 97 -9.84 -1.13 1.80
C SER A 97 -9.32 -0.88 3.22
N LEU A 98 -9.72 -1.72 4.19
CA LEU A 98 -9.21 -1.65 5.56
C LEU A 98 -7.70 -1.92 5.61
N TYR A 99 -7.23 -2.95 4.90
CA TYR A 99 -5.80 -3.27 4.83
C TYR A 99 -4.97 -2.11 4.27
N ILE A 100 -5.39 -1.53 3.13
CA ILE A 100 -4.70 -0.38 2.52
C ILE A 100 -4.76 0.83 3.45
N THR A 101 -5.88 1.05 4.14
CA THR A 101 -6.02 2.15 5.11
C THR A 101 -5.07 1.99 6.30
N LEU A 102 -4.98 0.78 6.86
CA LEU A 102 -4.04 0.49 7.94
C LEU A 102 -2.58 0.63 7.50
N ALA A 103 -2.23 0.12 6.32
CA ALA A 103 -0.90 0.27 5.75
C ALA A 103 -0.52 1.75 5.54
N ALA A 104 -1.46 2.56 5.03
CA ALA A 104 -1.28 4.00 4.85
C ALA A 104 -1.16 4.73 6.19
N ALA A 105 -1.96 4.36 7.19
CA ALA A 105 -1.88 4.91 8.54
C ALA A 105 -0.55 4.59 9.23
N LEU A 106 -0.07 3.34 9.12
CA LEU A 106 1.24 2.92 9.62
C LEU A 106 2.38 3.66 8.91
N THR A 107 2.29 3.79 7.58
CA THR A 107 3.26 4.56 6.77
C THR A 107 3.29 6.02 7.22
N PHE A 108 2.12 6.63 7.41
CA PHE A 108 2.00 8.00 7.91
C PHE A 108 2.60 8.13 9.32
N ALA A 109 2.24 7.25 10.24
CA ALA A 109 2.72 7.27 11.62
C ALA A 109 4.24 7.10 11.69
N ALA A 110 4.80 6.15 10.92
CA ALA A 110 6.24 5.93 10.83
C ALA A 110 6.97 7.13 10.22
N PHE A 111 6.44 7.67 9.13
CA PHE A 111 7.01 8.83 8.45
C PHE A 111 6.99 10.07 9.36
N HIS A 112 5.80 10.44 9.86
CA HIS A 112 5.61 11.61 10.70
C HIS A 112 6.33 11.46 12.04
N GLY A 113 6.24 10.28 12.66
CA GLY A 113 6.95 9.95 13.89
C GLY A 113 8.46 10.08 13.74
N SER A 114 9.03 9.61 12.62
CA SER A 114 10.46 9.78 12.35
C SER A 114 10.85 11.25 12.20
N VAL A 115 10.17 12.04 11.37
CA VAL A 115 10.52 13.46 11.21
C VAL A 115 10.30 14.28 12.49
N GLN A 116 9.35 13.87 13.33
CA GLN A 116 9.12 14.42 14.65
C GLN A 116 10.26 14.07 15.61
N PHE A 117 10.66 12.79 15.65
CA PHE A 117 11.74 12.29 16.49
C PHE A 117 13.08 12.95 16.15
N THR A 118 13.36 13.14 14.86
CA THR A 118 14.56 13.84 14.38
C THR A 118 14.43 15.36 14.40
N ARG A 119 13.35 15.90 15.00
CA ARG A 119 13.08 17.35 15.16
C ARG A 119 13.13 18.14 13.84
N SER A 120 12.81 17.50 12.72
CA SER A 120 12.73 18.14 11.41
C SER A 120 11.28 18.42 10.99
N SER A 121 10.30 17.98 11.78
CA SER A 121 8.88 18.18 11.45
C SER A 121 8.52 19.66 11.28
N THR A 122 7.74 19.94 10.24
CA THR A 122 7.16 21.25 9.92
C THR A 122 5.63 21.23 10.05
N GLY A 123 5.07 20.15 10.62
CA GLY A 123 3.65 19.93 10.84
C GLY A 123 3.12 18.61 10.26
N VAL A 124 1.85 18.32 10.55
CA VAL A 124 1.15 17.10 10.10
C VAL A 124 0.76 17.16 8.63
N VAL A 125 0.29 18.32 8.15
CA VAL A 125 -0.21 18.48 6.77
C VAL A 125 0.86 18.14 5.72
N PRO A 126 2.13 18.58 5.83
CA PRO A 126 3.15 18.20 4.87
C PRO A 126 3.48 16.70 4.90
N SER A 127 3.45 16.05 6.07
CA SER A 127 3.61 14.59 6.17
C SER A 127 2.45 13.85 5.51
N LEU A 128 1.20 14.30 5.75
CA LEU A 128 0.01 13.72 5.12
C LEU A 128 0.05 13.91 3.60
N HIS A 129 0.47 15.08 3.12
CA HIS A 129 0.65 15.33 1.69
C HIS A 129 1.68 14.37 1.09
N THR A 130 2.86 14.23 1.71
CA THR A 130 3.89 13.29 1.26
C THR A 130 3.34 11.87 1.19
N VAL A 131 2.70 11.39 2.26
CA VAL A 131 2.20 10.02 2.32
C VAL A 131 1.08 9.83 1.30
N VAL A 132 0.05 10.67 1.28
CA VAL A 132 -1.07 10.51 0.34
C VAL A 132 -0.58 10.54 -1.10
N TYR A 133 0.22 11.52 -1.53
CA TYR A 133 0.64 11.60 -2.92
C TYR A 133 1.65 10.51 -3.33
N SER A 134 2.63 10.19 -2.48
CA SER A 134 3.63 9.15 -2.78
C SER A 134 2.98 7.76 -2.76
N THR A 135 2.17 7.49 -1.75
CA THR A 135 1.40 6.24 -1.64
C THR A 135 0.49 6.09 -2.84
N SER A 136 -0.17 7.17 -3.28
CA SER A 136 -1.14 7.06 -4.37
C SER A 136 -0.49 6.77 -5.73
N ALA A 137 0.48 7.57 -6.18
CA ALA A 137 1.07 7.35 -7.50
C ALA A 137 1.79 6.00 -7.61
N TYR A 138 2.56 5.64 -6.58
CA TYR A 138 3.40 4.45 -6.65
C TYR A 138 2.69 3.17 -6.21
N LEU A 139 1.76 3.20 -5.23
CA LEU A 139 0.95 2.01 -4.96
C LEU A 139 0.01 1.69 -6.13
N ALA A 140 -0.49 2.69 -6.86
CA ALA A 140 -1.23 2.44 -8.09
C ALA A 140 -0.38 1.59 -9.06
N GLY A 141 0.87 2.01 -9.30
CA GLY A 141 1.81 1.27 -10.12
C GLY A 141 2.10 -0.13 -9.58
N VAL A 142 2.41 -0.26 -8.28
CA VAL A 142 2.68 -1.56 -7.64
C VAL A 142 1.48 -2.49 -7.79
N PHE A 143 0.27 -2.03 -7.46
CA PHE A 143 -0.93 -2.86 -7.54
C PHE A 143 -1.32 -3.20 -8.97
N SER A 144 -1.12 -2.31 -9.94
CA SER A 144 -1.31 -2.64 -11.36
C SER A 144 -0.35 -3.74 -11.82
N VAL A 145 0.92 -3.68 -11.41
CA VAL A 145 1.90 -4.72 -11.75
C VAL A 145 1.58 -6.03 -11.03
N VAL A 146 1.26 -5.99 -9.73
CA VAL A 146 0.87 -7.20 -8.97
C VAL A 146 -0.41 -7.83 -9.53
N TRP A 147 -1.39 -7.02 -9.92
CA TRP A 147 -2.59 -7.49 -10.59
C TRP A 147 -2.25 -8.21 -11.90
N LEU A 148 -1.37 -7.61 -12.73
CA LEU A 148 -0.88 -8.22 -13.96
C LEU A 148 -0.16 -9.55 -13.68
N LEU A 149 0.71 -9.60 -12.68
CA LEU A 149 1.41 -10.82 -12.25
C LEU A 149 0.41 -11.93 -11.88
N SER A 150 -0.62 -11.61 -11.10
CA SER A 150 -1.60 -12.58 -10.62
C SER A 150 -2.58 -13.09 -11.67
N THR A 151 -2.73 -12.39 -12.81
CA THR A 151 -3.77 -12.68 -13.81
C THR A 151 -3.21 -13.14 -15.15
N SER A 152 -1.91 -12.96 -15.40
CA SER A 152 -1.30 -13.26 -16.68
C SER A 152 -0.42 -14.50 -16.64
N ALA A 153 -0.85 -15.56 -17.33
CA ALA A 153 -0.09 -16.80 -17.45
C ALA A 153 1.28 -16.63 -18.13
N SER A 154 1.47 -15.57 -18.92
CA SER A 154 2.73 -15.29 -19.63
C SER A 154 3.87 -14.79 -18.74
N ILE A 155 3.58 -14.46 -17.47
CA ILE A 155 4.57 -13.95 -16.51
C ILE A 155 4.51 -14.69 -15.15
N ALA A 156 4.22 -15.99 -15.22
CA ALA A 156 4.04 -16.85 -14.05
C ALA A 156 5.32 -17.01 -13.21
N VAL A 157 6.51 -16.90 -13.83
CA VAL A 157 7.78 -16.98 -13.09
C VAL A 157 7.98 -15.75 -12.22
N ALA A 158 7.68 -14.55 -12.74
CA ALA A 158 7.72 -13.31 -11.98
C ALA A 158 6.71 -13.32 -10.82
N ASP A 159 5.49 -13.79 -11.05
CA ASP A 159 4.47 -13.94 -10.00
C ASP A 159 4.97 -14.86 -8.87
N ALA A 160 5.47 -16.04 -9.24
CA ALA A 160 6.02 -17.01 -8.28
C ALA A 160 7.21 -16.44 -7.49
N LEU A 161 8.09 -15.67 -8.13
CA LEU A 161 9.22 -15.00 -7.45
C LEU A 161 8.75 -13.95 -6.44
N VAL A 162 7.83 -13.07 -6.83
CA VAL A 162 7.30 -12.03 -5.93
C VAL A 162 6.58 -12.68 -4.76
N LEU A 163 5.73 -13.68 -5.01
CA LEU A 163 5.03 -14.42 -3.96
C LEU A 163 6.02 -15.14 -3.02
N ASN A 164 7.04 -15.79 -3.54
CA ASN A 164 8.03 -16.46 -2.72
C ASN A 164 8.92 -15.49 -1.93
N ALA A 165 9.23 -14.32 -2.46
CA ALA A 165 9.91 -13.27 -1.72
C ALA A 165 9.06 -12.78 -0.53
N GLN A 166 7.75 -12.55 -0.75
CA GLN A 166 6.81 -12.19 0.32
C GLN A 166 6.72 -13.27 1.39
N LYS A 167 6.56 -14.55 0.99
CA LYS A 167 6.54 -15.67 1.93
C LYS A 167 7.83 -15.75 2.72
N ARG A 168 9.00 -15.61 2.08
CA ARG A 168 10.31 -15.65 2.76
C ARG A 168 10.43 -14.55 3.80
N PHE A 169 10.00 -13.32 3.47
CA PHE A 169 9.97 -12.20 4.41
C PHE A 169 9.14 -12.54 5.66
N VAL A 170 7.90 -13.02 5.46
CA VAL A 170 7.01 -13.36 6.59
C VAL A 170 7.56 -14.53 7.41
N TYR A 171 8.00 -15.62 6.78
CA TYR A 171 8.54 -16.77 7.49
C TYR A 171 9.85 -16.45 8.23
N THR A 172 10.69 -15.55 7.71
CA THR A 172 11.89 -15.09 8.43
C THR A 172 11.51 -14.53 9.81
N ILE A 173 10.41 -13.78 9.88
CA ILE A 173 9.92 -13.19 11.13
C ILE A 173 9.25 -14.24 12.02
N ILE A 174 8.42 -15.12 11.44
CA ILE A 174 7.80 -16.24 12.17
C ILE A 174 8.88 -17.12 12.82
N ASP A 175 9.87 -17.54 12.05
CA ASP A 175 10.95 -18.40 12.50
C ASP A 175 11.82 -17.68 13.56
N ALA A 176 12.09 -16.38 13.40
CA ALA A 176 12.82 -15.57 14.38
C ALA A 176 12.08 -15.38 15.71
N THR A 177 10.74 -15.41 15.70
CA THR A 177 9.91 -15.33 16.92
C THR A 177 9.66 -16.70 17.55
N GLY A 178 10.02 -17.80 16.86
CA GLY A 178 9.70 -19.17 17.30
C GLY A 178 8.21 -19.52 17.22
N ALA A 179 7.39 -18.71 16.53
CA ALA A 179 5.96 -18.96 16.42
C ALA A 179 5.67 -20.17 15.51
N SER A 180 4.79 -21.08 15.95
CA SER A 180 4.37 -22.25 15.16
C SER A 180 3.23 -21.92 14.19
N LEU A 181 3.37 -20.85 13.41
CA LEU A 181 2.36 -20.38 12.46
C LEU A 181 2.68 -20.85 11.03
N VAL A 182 1.65 -21.21 10.28
CA VAL A 182 1.76 -21.64 8.88
C VAL A 182 0.84 -20.76 8.03
N LEU A 183 1.41 -20.16 6.98
CA LEU A 183 0.62 -19.40 6.01
C LEU A 183 -0.28 -20.37 5.20
N PRO A 184 -1.52 -20.00 4.86
CA PRO A 184 -2.42 -20.84 4.07
C PRO A 184 -1.83 -21.29 2.73
N SER A 185 -0.97 -20.46 2.13
CA SER A 185 -0.29 -20.74 0.86
C SER A 185 1.02 -21.54 1.02
N GLY A 186 1.31 -22.05 2.23
CA GLY A 186 2.48 -22.86 2.54
C GLY A 186 3.80 -22.08 2.59
N ARG A 187 4.90 -22.81 2.81
CA ARG A 187 6.27 -22.25 2.81
C ARG A 187 6.71 -21.85 1.38
N PRO A 188 7.73 -20.99 1.24
CA PRO A 188 8.29 -20.63 -0.05
C PRO A 188 8.85 -21.86 -0.76
N THR A 189 8.59 -22.00 -2.05
CA THR A 189 9.18 -23.05 -2.90
C THR A 189 10.32 -22.47 -3.75
N PRO A 190 11.30 -23.28 -4.19
CA PRO A 190 12.25 -22.83 -5.20
C PRO A 190 11.53 -22.45 -6.51
N VAL A 191 11.97 -21.35 -7.15
CA VAL A 191 11.50 -20.94 -8.47
C VAL A 191 12.64 -21.10 -9.46
N SER A 192 12.40 -21.84 -10.55
CA SER A 192 13.34 -21.94 -11.67
C SER A 192 13.38 -20.61 -12.41
N LEU A 193 14.58 -20.03 -12.55
CA LEU A 193 14.80 -18.84 -13.38
C LEU A 193 15.09 -19.20 -14.84
N ALA A 194 15.32 -20.48 -15.15
CA ALA A 194 15.63 -20.94 -16.50
C ALA A 194 14.47 -20.68 -17.47
N ASP A 195 13.25 -20.67 -16.95
CA ASP A 195 12.01 -20.49 -17.71
C ASP A 195 11.53 -19.03 -17.73
N ALA A 196 12.30 -18.09 -17.17
CA ALA A 196 11.92 -16.69 -17.09
C ALA A 196 11.92 -16.04 -18.47
N THR A 197 10.76 -15.57 -18.90
CA THR A 197 10.59 -14.88 -20.18
C THR A 197 11.09 -13.43 -20.09
N PRO A 198 11.32 -12.75 -21.23
CA PRO A 198 11.57 -11.31 -21.24
C PRO A 198 10.42 -10.51 -20.61
N ALA A 199 9.18 -11.00 -20.68
CA ALA A 199 8.03 -10.37 -20.05
C ALA A 199 8.09 -10.46 -18.51
N ASP A 200 8.54 -11.61 -17.97
CA ASP A 200 8.80 -11.76 -16.53
C ASP A 200 9.82 -10.73 -16.05
N GLN A 201 10.94 -10.63 -16.77
CA GLN A 201 12.02 -9.69 -16.44
C GLN A 201 11.55 -8.25 -16.50
N ALA A 202 10.77 -7.89 -17.52
CA ALA A 202 10.21 -6.55 -17.67
C ALA A 202 9.22 -6.21 -16.54
N ALA A 203 8.37 -7.16 -16.14
CA ALA A 203 7.43 -6.97 -15.02
C ALA A 203 8.19 -6.75 -13.69
N LEU A 204 9.20 -7.57 -13.41
CA LEU A 204 10.05 -7.44 -12.22
C LEU A 204 10.84 -6.12 -12.21
N ALA A 205 11.43 -5.74 -13.35
CA ALA A 205 12.14 -4.47 -13.49
C ALA A 205 11.20 -3.28 -13.26
N THR A 206 9.99 -3.33 -13.82
CA THR A 206 8.97 -2.30 -13.63
C THR A 206 8.58 -2.19 -12.15
N LEU A 207 8.36 -3.31 -11.47
CA LEU A 207 8.07 -3.33 -10.04
C LEU A 207 9.23 -2.73 -9.23
N ALA A 208 10.47 -3.11 -9.52
CA ALA A 208 11.65 -2.59 -8.84
C ALA A 208 11.82 -1.07 -9.04
N VAL A 209 11.60 -0.57 -10.25
CA VAL A 209 11.63 0.87 -10.54
C VAL A 209 10.55 1.60 -9.75
N ILE A 210 9.30 1.12 -9.75
CA ILE A 210 8.20 1.75 -9.02
C ILE A 210 8.50 1.78 -7.51
N LEU A 211 9.01 0.69 -6.94
CA LEU A 211 9.43 0.63 -5.54
C LEU A 211 10.58 1.61 -5.24
N GLY A 212 11.55 1.72 -6.14
CA GLY A 212 12.63 2.70 -6.04
C GLY A 212 12.12 4.14 -6.03
N TYR A 213 11.17 4.47 -6.90
CA TYR A 213 10.53 5.79 -6.92
C TYR A 213 9.66 6.05 -5.69
N PHE A 214 8.99 5.03 -5.14
CA PHE A 214 8.26 5.14 -3.88
C PHE A 214 9.20 5.54 -2.73
N VAL A 215 10.30 4.79 -2.56
CA VAL A 215 11.34 5.05 -1.56
C VAL A 215 11.95 6.45 -1.75
N TYR A 216 12.27 6.81 -3.00
CA TYR A 216 12.84 8.10 -3.33
C TYR A 216 11.86 9.27 -3.05
N SER A 217 10.58 9.07 -3.28
CA SER A 217 9.57 10.11 -3.02
C SER A 217 9.32 10.33 -1.53
N LEU A 218 9.39 9.29 -0.70
CA LEU A 218 9.42 9.45 0.75
C LEU A 218 10.66 10.21 1.21
N TYR A 219 11.83 9.86 0.67
CA TYR A 219 13.08 10.59 0.94
C TYR A 219 12.92 12.08 0.59
N LEU A 220 12.46 12.39 -0.62
CA LEU A 220 12.23 13.76 -1.06
C LEU A 220 11.17 14.47 -0.22
N GLY A 221 10.14 13.76 0.25
CA GLY A 221 9.11 14.32 1.13
C GLY A 221 9.72 14.82 2.42
N SER A 222 10.60 14.04 3.05
CA SER A 222 11.32 14.46 4.25
C SER A 222 12.25 15.64 3.94
N ARG A 223 13.02 15.59 2.84
CA ARG A 223 13.96 16.66 2.48
C ARG A 223 13.29 17.99 2.13
N ILE A 224 12.23 17.95 1.33
CA ILE A 224 11.60 19.14 0.73
C ILE A 224 10.53 19.70 1.67
N ASN A 225 9.64 18.85 2.18
CA ASN A 225 8.49 19.33 2.94
C ASN A 225 8.83 19.58 4.42
N HIS A 226 9.87 18.92 4.93
CA HIS A 226 10.33 19.02 6.31
C HIS A 226 11.75 19.61 6.45
N GLY A 227 12.41 19.98 5.34
CA GLY A 227 13.76 20.55 5.39
C GLY A 227 14.81 19.61 6.00
N ALA A 228 14.53 18.30 6.03
CA ALA A 228 15.38 17.34 6.69
C ALA A 228 16.78 17.28 6.06
N SER A 229 17.78 16.89 6.86
CA SER A 229 19.11 16.53 6.33
C SER A 229 19.07 15.24 5.51
N ARG A 230 20.14 14.93 4.77
CA ARG A 230 20.27 13.65 4.04
C ARG A 230 20.13 12.45 4.99
N LEU A 231 20.86 12.48 6.10
CA LEU A 231 20.83 11.42 7.11
C LEU A 231 19.42 11.25 7.69
N THR A 232 18.79 12.35 8.09
CA THR A 232 17.43 12.34 8.65
C THR A 232 16.40 11.77 7.68
N ALA A 233 16.48 12.15 6.41
CA ALA A 233 15.58 11.63 5.39
C ALA A 233 15.81 10.14 5.13
N THR A 234 17.07 9.67 5.14
CA THR A 234 17.39 8.24 5.06
C THR A 234 16.82 7.48 6.26
N LEU A 235 16.99 7.98 7.48
CA LEU A 235 16.42 7.38 8.69
C LEU A 235 14.88 7.32 8.62
N THR A 236 14.25 8.37 8.07
CA THR A 236 12.80 8.41 7.85
C THR A 236 12.34 7.31 6.90
N VAL A 237 13.03 7.13 5.78
CA VAL A 237 12.73 6.07 4.82
C VAL A 237 12.96 4.68 5.44
N LEU A 238 14.04 4.48 6.19
CA LEU A 238 14.30 3.22 6.88
C LEU A 238 13.21 2.91 7.91
N THR A 239 12.77 3.91 8.67
CA THR A 239 11.68 3.77 9.65
C THR A 239 10.37 3.35 8.96
N VAL A 240 10.03 3.97 7.82
CA VAL A 240 8.88 3.53 7.02
C VAL A 240 9.10 2.12 6.47
N GLY A 241 10.30 1.78 6.01
CA GLY A 241 10.66 0.44 5.52
C GLY A 241 10.57 -0.66 6.57
N LEU A 242 10.59 -0.31 7.86
CA LEU A 242 10.37 -1.26 8.98
C LEU A 242 8.88 -1.52 9.26
N THR A 243 7.96 -0.74 8.70
CA THR A 243 6.52 -0.93 8.95
C THR A 243 5.98 -2.32 8.57
N PRO A 244 6.44 -3.00 7.50
CA PRO A 244 6.00 -4.36 7.22
C PRO A 244 6.46 -5.36 8.29
N VAL A 245 7.61 -5.14 8.93
CA VAL A 245 8.10 -5.99 10.03
C VAL A 245 7.19 -5.83 11.23
N VAL A 246 6.86 -4.59 11.61
CA VAL A 246 5.92 -4.29 12.70
C VAL A 246 4.54 -4.89 12.42
N PHE A 247 4.07 -4.80 11.18
CA PHE A 247 2.80 -5.39 10.77
C PHE A 247 2.77 -6.92 10.95
N VAL A 248 3.82 -7.62 10.52
CA VAL A 248 3.92 -9.08 10.68
C VAL A 248 4.01 -9.45 12.16
N LEU A 249 4.85 -8.76 12.94
CA LEU A 249 4.96 -9.00 14.40
C LEU A 249 3.62 -8.79 15.12
N GLY A 250 2.89 -7.71 14.80
CA GLY A 250 1.56 -7.46 15.35
C GLY A 250 0.55 -8.55 14.96
N SER A 251 0.62 -9.03 13.71
CA SER A 251 -0.22 -10.14 13.24
C SER A 251 0.07 -11.45 13.97
N ILE A 252 1.35 -11.76 14.23
CA ILE A 252 1.77 -12.91 15.04
C ILE A 252 1.24 -12.77 16.46
N ALA A 253 1.45 -11.61 17.10
CA ALA A 253 1.00 -11.36 18.47
C ALA A 253 -0.52 -11.50 18.62
N LEU A 254 -1.32 -11.02 17.66
CA LEU A 254 -2.78 -11.20 17.67
C LEU A 254 -3.20 -12.66 17.45
N SER A 255 -2.46 -13.39 16.62
CA SER A 255 -2.73 -14.81 16.36
C SER A 255 -2.38 -15.70 17.55
N LEU A 256 -1.40 -15.30 18.38
CA LEU A 256 -1.02 -16.01 19.61
C LEU A 256 -1.82 -15.53 20.83
N GLY A 257 -2.20 -14.26 20.86
CA GLY A 257 -2.95 -13.61 21.94
C GLY A 257 -4.47 -13.84 21.89
N SER A 258 -4.97 -14.53 20.85
CA SER A 258 -6.31 -15.13 20.87
C SER A 258 -6.29 -16.31 21.84
N LEU A 259 -6.39 -15.98 23.14
CA LEU A 259 -6.75 -16.92 24.19
C LEU A 259 -7.99 -17.71 23.74
N PRO A 260 -8.09 -19.01 24.08
CA PRO A 260 -9.35 -19.73 23.91
C PRO A 260 -10.42 -18.93 24.65
N ILE A 261 -11.38 -18.38 23.90
CA ILE A 261 -12.62 -17.88 24.50
C ILE A 261 -13.32 -19.15 25.02
N PRO A 262 -13.58 -19.27 26.33
CA PRO A 262 -14.29 -20.42 26.88
C PRO A 262 -15.69 -20.57 26.27
#